data_AF-A0A8S3IN43-F1
#
_entry.id   AF-A0A8S3IN43-F1
#
_cell.length_a   1.000
_cell.length_b   1.000
_cell.length_c   1.000
_cell.angle_alpha   90.00
_cell.angle_beta   90.00
_cell.angle_gamma   90.00
#
_symmetry.space_group_name_H-M   'P 1'
#
loop_
_entity.id
_entity.type
_entity.pdbx_description
1 polymer ?
#
loop_
_entity_poly.entity_id
_entity_poly.type
_entity_poly.pdbx_seq_one_letter_code
_entity_poly.pdbx_strand_id
1 'polypeptide(L)'
;DVLYPGGNQHSLDSMCGRSYDKCTKEAFMAYLGIGNPAVPFPIYINMINDTSQYETFYNQTTFVCSEPIVSRYENKTACGCLDCSKSCSPIPPDVPDKEFKIFNIDGWVVIALMVIVLFVATFFTSLFVIPKFRKPRQIVEESTETTALINGPISRKKLGRLIRVRLSTESFLQRIFYNLGLYCAQHPFIVLSIGTVLIAALSCGLFKF
;
A
#
# COMPACT_ATOMS: atom_id res chain seq x y z
N ASP A 1 25.02 -13.59 -15.97
CA ASP A 1 23.65 -13.52 -15.43
C ASP A 1 23.65 -13.70 -13.92
N VAL A 2 24.19 -14.81 -13.38
CA VAL A 2 24.27 -15.06 -11.92
C VAL A 2 24.69 -13.84 -11.11
N LEU A 3 23.92 -13.57 -10.05
CA LEU A 3 24.11 -12.41 -9.17
C LEU A 3 24.73 -12.81 -7.82
N TYR A 4 25.52 -11.91 -7.26
CA TYR A 4 26.06 -12.01 -5.91
C TYR A 4 25.03 -11.49 -4.89
N PRO A 5 24.61 -12.32 -3.91
CA PRO A 5 23.51 -11.98 -3.02
C PRO A 5 23.81 -10.80 -2.08
N GLY A 6 25.09 -10.51 -1.80
CA GLY A 6 25.47 -9.43 -0.89
C GLY A 6 25.49 -8.03 -1.52
N GLY A 7 25.31 -7.90 -2.85
CA GLY A 7 25.49 -6.61 -3.52
C GLY A 7 24.72 -6.40 -4.83
N ASN A 8 23.90 -7.37 -5.26
CA ASN A 8 23.17 -7.31 -6.54
C ASN A 8 24.10 -7.00 -7.75
N GLN A 9 25.36 -7.43 -7.67
CA GLN A 9 26.36 -7.34 -8.74
C GLN A 9 26.48 -8.71 -9.40
N HIS A 10 27.03 -8.79 -10.62
CA HIS A 10 27.25 -10.10 -11.23
C HIS A 10 28.40 -10.83 -10.54
N SER A 11 28.25 -12.13 -10.30
CA SER A 11 29.31 -12.93 -9.67
C SER A 11 30.63 -12.88 -10.46
N LEU A 12 30.54 -12.73 -11.78
CA LEU A 12 31.69 -12.61 -12.68
C LEU A 12 32.50 -11.31 -12.48
N ASP A 13 31.92 -10.23 -11.93
CA ASP A 13 32.68 -9.02 -11.60
C ASP A 13 33.83 -9.31 -10.63
N SER A 14 33.63 -10.27 -9.71
CA SER A 14 34.65 -10.70 -8.75
C SER A 14 35.56 -11.80 -9.29
N MET A 15 35.10 -12.57 -10.29
CA MET A 15 35.81 -13.77 -10.77
C MET A 15 36.55 -13.56 -12.09
N CYS A 16 36.55 -12.36 -12.67
CA CYS A 16 37.19 -12.07 -13.97
C CYS A 16 38.33 -11.04 -13.89
N GLY A 17 38.55 -10.42 -12.73
CA GLY A 17 39.53 -9.34 -12.54
C GLY A 17 39.20 -8.05 -13.29
N ARG A 18 37.98 -7.95 -13.84
CA ARG A 18 37.45 -6.84 -14.62
C ARG A 18 35.92 -6.88 -14.53
N SER A 19 35.26 -5.80 -14.90
CA SER A 19 33.79 -5.74 -14.92
C SER A 19 33.17 -6.75 -15.89
N TYR A 20 32.00 -7.26 -15.52
CA TYR A 20 31.19 -8.23 -16.23
C TYR A 20 31.02 -7.89 -17.72
N ASP A 21 30.70 -6.64 -18.05
CA ASP A 21 30.48 -6.19 -19.43
C ASP A 21 31.72 -6.33 -20.34
N LYS A 22 32.92 -6.36 -19.74
CA LYS A 22 34.21 -6.48 -20.44
C LYS A 22 34.83 -7.88 -20.28
N CYS A 23 34.13 -8.80 -19.63
CA CYS A 23 34.61 -10.15 -19.37
C CYS A 23 34.28 -11.08 -20.54
N THR A 24 35.28 -11.42 -21.35
CA THR A 24 35.16 -12.49 -22.35
C THR A 24 35.47 -13.85 -21.73
N LYS A 25 35.10 -14.94 -22.41
CA LYS A 25 35.41 -16.29 -21.96
C LYS A 25 36.92 -16.50 -21.78
N GLU A 26 37.75 -15.97 -22.70
CA GLU A 26 39.22 -16.06 -22.65
C GLU A 26 39.79 -15.28 -21.48
N ALA A 27 39.28 -14.07 -21.27
CA ALA A 27 39.64 -13.23 -20.14
C ALA A 27 39.35 -13.92 -18.80
N PHE A 28 38.18 -14.55 -18.68
CA PHE A 28 37.77 -15.29 -17.49
C PHE A 28 38.69 -16.48 -17.22
N MET A 29 38.95 -17.32 -18.23
CA MET A 29 39.84 -18.48 -18.08
C MET A 29 41.29 -18.07 -17.78
N ALA A 30 41.79 -17.01 -18.41
CA ALA A 30 43.12 -16.47 -18.10
C ALA A 30 43.20 -15.96 -16.65
N TYR A 31 42.13 -15.33 -16.15
CA TYR A 31 42.07 -14.88 -14.76
C TYR A 31 42.08 -16.05 -13.76
N LEU A 32 41.40 -17.16 -14.09
CA LEU A 32 41.44 -18.39 -13.28
C LEU A 32 42.78 -19.12 -13.34
N GLY A 33 43.53 -19.00 -14.44
CA GLY A 33 44.78 -19.72 -14.65
C GLY A 33 46.04 -18.98 -14.21
N ILE A 34 46.10 -17.67 -14.38
CA ILE A 34 47.28 -16.85 -14.05
C ILE A 34 46.94 -15.47 -13.47
N GLY A 35 45.72 -14.97 -13.69
CA GLY A 35 45.38 -13.57 -13.40
C GLY A 35 44.94 -13.27 -11.97
N ASN A 36 44.87 -14.26 -11.08
CA ASN A 36 44.46 -14.06 -9.69
C ASN A 36 45.47 -14.67 -8.69
N PRO A 37 45.65 -14.06 -7.50
CA PRO A 37 46.63 -14.51 -6.51
C PRO A 37 46.21 -15.78 -5.76
N ALA A 38 44.97 -16.24 -5.90
CA ALA A 38 44.49 -17.49 -5.31
C ALA A 38 44.92 -18.71 -6.14
N VAL A 39 45.51 -18.51 -7.32
CA VAL A 39 46.09 -19.58 -8.13
C VAL A 39 47.39 -20.09 -7.50
N PRO A 40 47.51 -21.39 -7.18
CA PRO A 40 48.71 -21.94 -6.56
C PRO A 40 49.89 -22.10 -7.53
N PHE A 41 49.64 -22.30 -8.82
CA PHE A 41 50.64 -22.41 -9.87
C PHE A 41 50.06 -21.97 -11.23
N PRO A 42 50.86 -21.35 -12.12
CA PRO A 42 50.36 -20.79 -13.36
C PRO A 42 49.84 -21.87 -14.33
N ILE A 43 48.62 -21.67 -14.85
CA ILE A 43 48.00 -22.54 -15.85
C ILE A 43 47.63 -21.70 -17.08
N TYR A 44 48.18 -22.09 -18.24
CA TYR A 44 47.91 -21.42 -19.51
C TYR A 44 46.76 -22.13 -20.24
N ILE A 45 45.57 -21.54 -20.20
CA ILE A 45 44.36 -22.08 -20.84
C ILE A 45 44.14 -21.40 -22.17
N ASN A 46 44.33 -22.15 -23.27
CA ASN A 46 44.07 -21.66 -24.63
C ASN A 46 42.74 -22.22 -25.13
N MET A 47 41.82 -21.32 -25.51
CA MET A 47 40.59 -21.69 -26.21
C MET A 47 40.81 -21.58 -27.71
N ILE A 48 40.63 -22.70 -28.39
CA ILE A 48 40.98 -22.88 -29.80
C ILE A 48 39.70 -23.24 -30.54
N ASN A 49 39.41 -22.53 -31.63
CA ASN A 49 38.23 -22.82 -32.46
C ASN A 49 38.53 -23.84 -33.55
N ASP A 50 39.82 -23.98 -33.92
CA ASP A 50 40.29 -24.90 -34.94
C ASP A 50 41.01 -26.07 -34.28
N THR A 51 40.44 -27.26 -34.40
CA THR A 51 40.96 -28.51 -33.81
C THR A 51 41.97 -29.22 -34.71
N SER A 52 42.22 -28.73 -35.93
CA SER A 52 43.10 -29.38 -36.91
C SER A 52 44.55 -29.56 -36.45
N GLN A 53 44.99 -28.77 -35.47
CA GLN A 53 46.37 -28.74 -34.98
C GLN A 53 46.62 -29.53 -33.69
N TYR A 54 45.59 -30.13 -33.07
CA TYR A 54 45.68 -30.76 -31.75
C TYR A 54 44.98 -32.12 -31.70
N GLU A 55 45.68 -33.17 -31.25
CA GLU A 55 45.16 -34.55 -31.24
C GLU A 55 44.11 -34.80 -30.14
N THR A 56 44.12 -34.04 -29.06
CA THR A 56 43.15 -34.17 -27.96
C THR A 56 42.73 -32.82 -27.42
N PHE A 57 41.43 -32.58 -27.33
CA PHE A 57 40.83 -31.35 -26.79
C PHE A 57 39.70 -31.71 -25.83
N TYR A 58 39.46 -30.85 -24.84
CA TYR A 58 38.39 -31.05 -23.87
C TYR A 58 37.06 -30.54 -24.44
N ASN A 59 36.22 -31.44 -24.94
CA ASN A 59 34.89 -31.15 -25.45
C ASN A 59 33.86 -32.04 -24.74
N GLN A 60 33.39 -31.59 -23.59
CA GLN A 60 32.33 -32.25 -22.84
C GLN A 60 30.99 -31.58 -23.12
N THR A 61 29.90 -32.31 -22.91
CA THR A 61 28.55 -31.77 -23.01
C THR A 61 28.32 -30.69 -21.96
N THR A 62 27.82 -29.53 -22.38
CA THR A 62 27.46 -28.42 -21.51
C THR A 62 25.95 -28.32 -21.35
N PHE A 63 25.49 -27.92 -20.17
CA PHE A 63 24.06 -27.67 -19.91
C PHE A 63 23.73 -26.19 -20.05
N VAL A 64 22.54 -25.90 -20.59
CA VAL A 64 22.01 -24.53 -20.69
C VAL A 64 21.30 -24.18 -19.39
N CYS A 65 21.42 -22.93 -18.92
CA CYS A 65 20.83 -22.52 -17.64
C CYS A 65 19.29 -22.59 -17.58
N SER A 66 18.62 -22.54 -18.74
CA SER A 66 17.17 -22.66 -18.87
C SER A 66 16.65 -24.10 -18.79
N GLU A 67 17.54 -25.09 -18.80
CA GLU A 67 17.17 -26.51 -18.84
C GLU A 67 17.50 -27.20 -17.51
N PRO A 68 16.67 -28.17 -17.07
CA PRO A 68 16.98 -28.96 -15.90
C PRO A 68 18.16 -29.90 -16.17
N ILE A 69 18.99 -30.11 -15.15
CA ILE A 69 20.10 -31.06 -15.23
C ILE A 69 19.59 -32.41 -14.70
N VAL A 70 19.40 -33.36 -15.61
CA VAL A 70 19.03 -34.74 -15.28
C VAL A 70 20.28 -35.60 -15.40
N SER A 71 20.87 -35.95 -14.26
CA SER A 71 22.02 -36.86 -14.21
C SER A 71 21.63 -38.18 -13.54
N ARG A 72 22.45 -39.22 -13.71
CA ARG A 72 22.24 -40.53 -13.08
C ARG A 72 22.17 -40.46 -11.55
N TYR A 73 22.75 -39.42 -10.94
CA TYR A 73 22.90 -39.27 -9.50
C TYR A 73 22.01 -38.18 -8.90
N GLU A 74 21.60 -37.19 -9.69
CA GLU A 74 20.89 -36.02 -9.19
C GLU A 74 20.02 -35.39 -10.29
N ASN A 75 18.77 -35.10 -9.94
CA ASN A 75 17.83 -34.36 -10.77
C ASN A 75 17.73 -32.94 -10.22
N LYS A 76 18.23 -31.96 -10.97
CA LYS A 76 18.14 -30.53 -10.61
C LYS A 76 17.20 -29.79 -11.54
N THR A 77 16.44 -28.87 -10.98
CA THR A 77 15.63 -27.92 -11.74
C THR A 77 16.52 -26.93 -12.49
N ALA A 78 15.96 -26.27 -13.51
CA ALA A 78 16.62 -25.17 -14.21
C ALA A 78 16.93 -23.99 -13.26
N CYS A 79 17.85 -23.12 -13.68
CA CYS A 79 18.17 -21.89 -12.94
C CYS A 79 16.96 -20.94 -12.90
N GLY A 80 16.83 -20.17 -11.83
CA GLY A 80 15.82 -19.12 -11.73
C GLY A 80 16.08 -17.96 -12.70
N CYS A 81 15.02 -17.21 -13.03
CA CYS A 81 15.10 -16.03 -13.91
C CYS A 81 16.11 -14.97 -13.43
N LEU A 82 16.30 -14.84 -12.12
CA LEU A 82 17.26 -13.91 -11.52
C LEU A 82 18.72 -14.22 -11.93
N ASP A 83 19.05 -15.50 -12.07
CA ASP A 83 20.40 -15.98 -12.38
C ASP A 83 20.59 -16.37 -13.85
N CYS A 84 19.50 -16.41 -14.64
CA CYS A 84 19.48 -16.77 -16.05
C CYS A 84 18.33 -16.05 -16.75
N SER A 85 18.67 -15.07 -17.59
CA SER A 85 17.69 -14.31 -18.38
C SER A 85 16.83 -15.18 -19.30
N LYS A 86 17.40 -16.29 -19.79
CA LYS A 86 16.70 -17.26 -20.65
C LYS A 86 15.67 -18.11 -19.91
N SER A 87 15.71 -18.17 -18.59
CA SER A 87 14.70 -18.86 -17.76
C SER A 87 13.47 -18.00 -17.48
N CYS A 88 13.48 -16.72 -17.85
CA CYS A 88 12.39 -15.80 -17.55
C CYS A 88 11.14 -16.12 -18.39
N SER A 89 9.99 -16.11 -17.74
CA SER A 89 8.71 -16.14 -18.45
C SER A 89 8.52 -14.85 -19.25
N PRO A 90 7.84 -14.90 -20.40
CA PRO A 90 7.49 -13.70 -21.14
C PRO A 90 6.67 -12.76 -20.25
N ILE A 91 6.94 -11.46 -20.38
CA ILE A 91 6.21 -10.42 -19.65
C ILE A 91 4.73 -10.54 -20.02
N PRO A 92 3.81 -10.60 -19.05
CA PRO A 92 2.39 -10.63 -19.36
C PRO A 92 1.99 -9.34 -20.10
N PRO A 93 1.02 -9.40 -21.02
CA PRO A 93 0.56 -8.20 -21.70
C PRO A 93 0.02 -7.19 -20.69
N ASP A 94 0.24 -5.90 -20.94
CA ASP A 94 -0.31 -4.83 -20.12
C ASP A 94 -1.84 -4.97 -20.06
N VAL A 95 -2.35 -5.20 -18.86
CA VAL A 95 -3.78 -5.12 -18.58
C VAL A 95 -4.14 -3.63 -18.46
N PRO A 96 -5.05 -3.10 -19.28
CA PRO A 96 -5.46 -1.71 -19.15
C PRO A 96 -6.04 -1.48 -17.75
N ASP A 97 -5.72 -0.33 -17.16
CA ASP A 97 -6.29 0.07 -15.88
C ASP A 97 -7.81 0.00 -15.92
N LYS A 98 -8.39 -0.60 -14.88
CA LYS A 98 -9.84 -0.72 -14.78
C LYS A 98 -10.44 0.67 -14.61
N GLU A 99 -11.10 1.16 -15.64
CA GLU A 99 -11.79 2.45 -15.62
C GLU A 99 -12.92 2.44 -14.56
N PHE A 100 -12.93 3.44 -13.68
CA PHE A 100 -13.99 3.64 -12.70
C PHE A 100 -15.25 4.19 -13.39
N LYS A 101 -16.13 3.29 -13.82
CA LYS A 101 -17.39 3.63 -14.51
C LYS A 101 -18.61 3.25 -13.68
N ILE A 102 -19.57 4.17 -13.59
CA ILE A 102 -20.91 3.94 -13.03
C ILE A 102 -21.92 4.18 -14.17
N PHE A 103 -22.75 3.19 -14.50
CA PHE A 103 -23.67 3.25 -15.66
C PHE A 103 -23.00 3.65 -16.99
N ASN A 104 -21.77 3.18 -17.22
CA ASN A 104 -20.97 3.51 -18.42
C ASN A 104 -20.60 5.01 -18.57
N ILE A 105 -20.67 5.77 -17.48
CA ILE A 105 -20.20 7.15 -17.34
C ILE A 105 -19.05 7.16 -16.33
N ASP A 106 -18.11 8.10 -16.43
CA ASP A 106 -17.05 8.30 -15.44
C ASP A 106 -17.67 8.45 -14.03
N GLY A 107 -17.27 7.58 -13.10
CA GLY A 107 -17.83 7.54 -11.75
C GLY A 107 -17.57 8.82 -10.97
N TRP A 108 -16.50 9.58 -11.28
CA TRP A 108 -16.25 10.88 -10.68
C TRP A 108 -17.31 11.91 -11.05
N VAL A 109 -17.78 11.88 -12.30
CA VAL A 109 -18.85 12.76 -12.79
C VAL A 109 -20.15 12.48 -12.06
N VAL A 110 -20.49 11.19 -11.86
CA VAL A 110 -21.71 10.78 -11.15
C VAL A 110 -21.67 11.23 -9.68
N ILE A 111 -20.54 11.03 -8.99
CA ILE A 111 -20.37 11.47 -7.60
C ILE A 111 -20.45 12.99 -7.49
N ALA A 112 -19.76 13.73 -8.36
CA ALA A 112 -19.79 15.19 -8.37
C ALA A 112 -21.21 15.72 -8.57
N LEU A 113 -21.97 15.14 -9.50
CA LEU A 113 -23.38 15.51 -9.74
C LEU A 113 -24.24 15.26 -8.49
N MET A 114 -24.08 14.10 -7.84
CA MET A 114 -24.82 13.75 -6.63
C MET A 114 -24.56 14.74 -5.50
N VAL A 115 -23.30 15.12 -5.27
CA VAL A 115 -22.92 16.12 -4.26
C VAL A 115 -23.51 17.50 -4.58
N ILE A 116 -23.45 17.93 -5.85
CA ILE A 116 -24.02 19.21 -6.28
C ILE A 116 -25.53 19.23 -6.05
N VAL A 117 -26.25 18.17 -6.43
CA VAL A 117 -27.71 18.09 -6.23
C VAL A 117 -28.09 18.21 -4.75
N LEU A 118 -27.35 17.51 -3.87
CA LEU A 118 -27.59 17.61 -2.42
C LEU A 118 -27.29 19.02 -1.88
N PHE A 119 -26.19 19.63 -2.31
CA PHE A 119 -25.86 21.00 -1.92
C PHE A 119 -26.91 22.00 -2.38
N VAL A 120 -27.35 21.89 -3.63
CA VAL A 120 -28.38 22.75 -4.22
C VAL A 120 -29.72 22.57 -3.49
N ALA A 121 -30.11 21.32 -3.21
CA ALA A 121 -31.33 21.03 -2.45
C ALA A 121 -31.29 21.62 -1.03
N THR A 122 -30.17 21.45 -0.32
CA THR A 122 -30.00 22.03 1.03
C THR A 122 -29.96 23.56 1.03
N PHE A 123 -29.34 24.17 0.00
CA PHE A 123 -29.31 25.62 -0.17
C PHE A 123 -30.70 26.19 -0.46
N PHE A 124 -31.44 25.58 -1.38
CA PHE A 124 -32.80 26.01 -1.71
C PHE A 124 -33.79 25.78 -0.57
N THR A 125 -33.70 24.65 0.14
CA THR A 125 -34.52 24.45 1.34
C THR A 125 -34.20 25.50 2.41
N SER A 126 -32.92 25.83 2.63
CA SER A 126 -32.53 26.93 3.51
C SER A 126 -33.13 28.28 3.08
N LEU A 127 -33.03 28.63 1.79
CA LEU A 127 -33.51 29.92 1.27
C LEU A 127 -35.04 30.05 1.20
N PHE A 128 -35.77 28.98 0.94
CA PHE A 128 -37.23 29.06 0.70
C PHE A 128 -38.06 28.60 1.89
N VAL A 129 -37.53 27.68 2.70
CA VAL A 129 -38.26 27.09 3.84
C VAL A 129 -37.98 27.92 5.09
N ILE A 130 -36.73 28.28 5.38
CA ILE A 130 -36.39 29.03 6.60
C ILE A 130 -37.07 30.41 6.68
N PRO A 131 -37.11 31.26 5.64
CA PRO A 131 -37.79 32.55 5.76
C PRO A 131 -39.31 32.44 5.88
N LYS A 132 -39.94 31.39 5.33
CA LYS A 132 -41.36 31.11 5.56
C LYS A 132 -41.67 30.73 7.02
N PHE A 133 -40.68 30.17 7.72
CA PHE A 133 -40.77 29.87 9.16
C PHE A 133 -40.14 30.96 10.06
N ARG A 134 -39.51 31.99 9.49
CA ARG A 134 -39.00 33.15 10.24
C ARG A 134 -40.12 34.17 10.41
N LYS A 135 -40.70 34.25 11.61
CA LYS A 135 -41.39 35.49 12.05
C LYS A 135 -40.38 36.65 12.02
N PRO A 136 -40.77 37.86 11.59
CA PRO A 136 -39.85 38.99 11.43
C PRO A 136 -39.12 39.27 12.76
N ARG A 137 -37.79 39.39 12.69
CA ARG A 137 -36.94 39.74 13.84
C ARG A 137 -36.22 41.04 13.49
N GLN A 138 -36.52 42.11 14.22
CA GLN A 138 -35.83 43.39 14.12
C GLN A 138 -34.34 43.21 14.44
N ILE A 139 -33.51 43.82 13.59
CA ILE A 139 -32.05 43.80 13.64
C ILE A 139 -31.62 44.81 14.71
N VAL A 140 -30.73 44.41 15.61
CA VAL A 140 -29.94 45.35 16.42
C VAL A 140 -28.48 44.95 16.21
N GLU A 141 -27.72 45.97 15.83
CA GLU A 141 -26.33 46.00 15.44
C GLU A 141 -25.41 45.62 16.60
N GLU A 142 -24.37 44.88 16.24
CA GLU A 142 -23.36 44.33 17.12
C GLU A 142 -22.32 45.40 17.44
N SER A 143 -22.17 45.75 18.71
CA SER A 143 -20.90 46.26 19.19
C SER A 143 -20.70 45.80 20.62
N THR A 144 -19.71 44.93 20.76
CA THR A 144 -18.80 44.83 21.90
C THR A 144 -19.39 44.53 23.28
N GLU A 145 -18.78 43.53 23.91
CA GLU A 145 -18.67 43.36 25.36
C GLU A 145 -19.89 42.78 26.09
N THR A 146 -19.79 41.48 26.33
CA THR A 146 -19.82 40.75 27.63
C THR A 146 -20.49 41.33 28.89
N THR A 147 -21.02 42.55 28.92
CA THR A 147 -21.43 43.24 30.16
C THR A 147 -22.88 43.73 30.14
N ALA A 148 -23.65 43.49 29.06
CA ALA A 148 -25.04 43.93 28.95
C ALA A 148 -26.09 42.81 29.15
N LEU A 149 -25.71 41.65 29.74
CA LEU A 149 -26.60 40.49 29.90
C LEU A 149 -27.73 40.63 30.93
N ILE A 150 -27.96 41.82 31.51
CA ILE A 150 -28.91 41.97 32.62
C ILE A 150 -30.18 42.79 32.26
N ASN A 151 -30.15 43.72 31.28
CA ASN A 151 -31.19 44.76 31.22
C ASN A 151 -31.94 44.97 29.87
N GLY A 152 -32.03 43.97 28.99
CA GLY A 152 -32.80 44.08 27.74
C GLY A 152 -34.08 43.21 27.69
N PRO A 153 -35.26 43.74 27.31
CA PRO A 153 -36.48 42.93 27.15
C PRO A 153 -36.54 42.14 25.83
N ILE A 154 -35.48 42.14 25.02
CA ILE A 154 -35.50 41.55 23.67
C ILE A 154 -35.17 40.05 23.73
N SER A 155 -36.24 39.27 23.56
CA SER A 155 -36.27 37.81 23.32
C SER A 155 -35.96 36.86 24.48
N ARG A 156 -36.32 37.25 25.71
CA ARG A 156 -36.42 36.37 26.89
C ARG A 156 -37.09 35.01 26.58
N LYS A 157 -38.11 34.98 25.70
CA LYS A 157 -38.82 33.73 25.31
C LYS A 157 -38.03 32.83 24.36
N LYS A 158 -37.22 33.35 23.44
CA LYS A 158 -36.43 32.52 22.48
C LYS A 158 -35.14 32.06 23.14
N LEU A 159 -34.49 32.95 23.89
CA LEU A 159 -33.37 32.62 24.77
C LEU A 159 -33.81 31.59 25.83
N GLY A 160 -34.98 31.77 26.45
CA GLY A 160 -35.56 30.79 27.38
C GLY A 160 -35.91 29.44 26.76
N ARG A 161 -36.34 29.39 25.49
CA ARG A 161 -36.59 28.13 24.77
C ARG A 161 -35.29 27.39 24.42
N LEU A 162 -34.28 28.12 23.96
CA LEU A 162 -32.96 27.56 23.65
C LEU A 162 -32.26 27.07 24.93
N ILE A 163 -32.33 27.83 26.00
CA ILE A 163 -31.86 27.43 27.33
C ILE A 163 -32.63 26.20 27.81
N ARG A 164 -33.96 26.15 27.65
CA ARG A 164 -34.77 24.97 28.01
C ARG A 164 -34.43 23.73 27.18
N VAL A 165 -34.21 23.87 25.87
CA VAL A 165 -33.78 22.76 25.01
C VAL A 165 -32.38 22.30 25.41
N ARG A 166 -31.44 23.22 25.65
CA ARG A 166 -30.08 22.90 26.09
C ARG A 166 -30.08 22.15 27.43
N LEU A 167 -30.84 22.66 28.40
CA LEU A 167 -30.99 22.01 29.72
C LEU A 167 -31.71 20.65 29.60
N SER A 168 -32.67 20.52 28.67
CA SER A 168 -33.34 19.25 28.41
C SER A 168 -32.42 18.25 27.72
N THR A 169 -31.58 18.68 26.78
CA THR A 169 -30.62 17.80 26.12
C THR A 169 -29.53 17.37 27.09
N GLU A 170 -29.08 18.27 27.95
CA GLU A 170 -28.07 17.98 28.97
C GLU A 170 -28.59 16.97 30.00
N SER A 171 -29.78 17.20 30.54
CA SER A 171 -30.42 16.25 31.47
C SER A 171 -30.79 14.91 30.82
N PHE A 172 -31.14 14.90 29.54
CA PHE A 172 -31.37 13.67 28.78
C PHE A 172 -30.08 12.87 28.56
N LEU A 173 -29.02 13.52 28.08
CA LEU A 173 -27.70 12.90 27.91
C LEU A 173 -27.18 12.36 29.24
N GLN A 174 -27.33 13.14 30.31
CA GLN A 174 -26.89 12.76 31.65
C GLN A 174 -27.62 11.51 32.12
N ARG A 175 -28.94 11.40 31.91
CA ARG A 175 -29.70 10.19 32.29
C ARG A 175 -29.26 8.96 31.49
N ILE A 176 -29.04 9.12 30.19
CA ILE A 176 -28.58 8.00 29.34
C ILE A 176 -27.20 7.55 29.75
N PHE A 177 -26.24 8.46 29.85
CA PHE A 177 -24.87 8.10 30.22
C PHE A 177 -24.75 7.63 31.66
N TYR A 178 -25.57 8.16 32.58
CA TYR A 178 -25.64 7.65 33.94
C TYR A 178 -26.15 6.20 33.98
N ASN A 179 -27.26 5.90 33.30
CA ASN A 179 -27.81 4.55 33.28
C ASN A 179 -26.89 3.57 32.54
N LEU A 180 -26.31 3.99 31.42
CA LEU A 180 -25.34 3.19 30.67
C LEU A 180 -24.07 2.94 31.49
N GLY A 181 -23.54 3.99 32.12
CA GLY A 181 -22.37 3.90 32.99
C GLY A 181 -22.63 3.02 34.22
N LEU A 182 -23.81 3.14 34.82
CA LEU A 182 -24.22 2.30 35.96
C LEU A 182 -24.33 0.83 35.54
N TYR A 183 -24.92 0.55 34.38
CA TYR A 183 -24.99 -0.81 33.83
C TYR A 183 -23.60 -1.39 33.55
N CYS A 184 -22.72 -0.59 32.93
CA CYS A 184 -21.33 -0.98 32.70
C CYS A 184 -20.56 -1.25 34.00
N ALA A 185 -20.81 -0.46 35.05
CA ALA A 185 -20.18 -0.63 36.36
C ALA A 185 -20.75 -1.82 37.15
N GLN A 186 -22.05 -2.12 37.02
CA GLN A 186 -22.69 -3.25 37.69
C GLN A 186 -22.34 -4.61 37.06
N HIS A 187 -22.03 -4.64 35.76
CA HIS A 187 -21.71 -5.87 35.03
C HIS A 187 -20.37 -5.81 34.27
N PRO A 188 -19.23 -5.60 34.97
CA PRO A 188 -17.94 -5.35 34.33
C PRO A 188 -17.47 -6.51 33.44
N PHE A 189 -17.67 -7.76 33.87
CA PHE A 189 -17.25 -8.93 33.10
C PHE A 189 -18.05 -9.13 31.80
N ILE A 190 -19.34 -8.77 31.79
CA ILE A 190 -20.19 -8.87 30.59
C ILE A 190 -19.79 -7.80 29.57
N VAL A 191 -19.51 -6.58 30.02
CA VAL A 191 -19.06 -5.50 29.14
C VAL A 191 -17.68 -5.80 28.55
N LEU A 192 -16.76 -6.33 29.36
CA LEU A 192 -15.43 -6.73 28.90
C LEU A 192 -15.47 -7.89 27.90
N SER A 193 -16.37 -8.87 28.08
CA SER A 193 -16.49 -9.99 27.14
C SER A 193 -17.07 -9.54 25.79
N ILE A 194 -18.13 -8.72 25.80
CA ILE A 194 -18.72 -8.16 24.56
C ILE A 194 -17.70 -7.27 23.83
N GLY A 195 -16.99 -6.42 24.58
CA GLY A 195 -15.96 -5.54 24.02
C GLY A 195 -14.80 -6.30 23.37
N THR A 196 -14.30 -7.35 24.04
CA THR A 196 -13.21 -8.18 23.50
C THR A 196 -13.64 -8.97 22.25
N VAL A 197 -14.86 -9.53 22.24
CA VAL A 197 -15.41 -10.21 21.05
C VAL A 197 -15.54 -9.25 19.86
N LEU A 198 -16.02 -8.03 20.08
CA LEU A 198 -16.12 -7.00 19.04
C LEU A 198 -14.75 -6.63 18.46
N ILE A 199 -13.76 -6.40 19.33
CA ILE A 199 -12.39 -6.07 18.91
C ILE A 199 -11.78 -7.23 18.11
N ALA A 200 -11.96 -8.47 18.55
CA ALA A 200 -11.45 -9.65 17.85
C ALA A 200 -12.11 -9.81 16.46
N ALA A 201 -13.43 -9.66 16.37
CA ALA A 201 -14.16 -9.73 15.09
C ALA A 201 -13.72 -8.65 14.10
N LEU A 202 -13.51 -7.41 14.57
CA LEU A 202 -13.00 -6.31 13.74
C LEU A 202 -11.53 -6.53 13.35
N SER A 203 -10.73 -7.16 14.21
CA SER A 203 -9.31 -7.46 13.95
C SER A 203 -9.10 -8.66 13.02
N CYS A 204 -10.08 -9.56 12.86
CA CYS A 204 -10.00 -10.65 11.88
C CYS A 204 -9.77 -10.17 10.44
N GLY A 205 -10.14 -8.92 10.12
CA GLY A 205 -9.83 -8.31 8.83
C GLY A 205 -8.33 -8.14 8.56
N LEU A 206 -7.50 -8.03 9.59
CA LEU A 206 -6.04 -7.90 9.45
C LEU A 206 -5.35 -9.21 9.04
N PHE A 207 -5.95 -10.36 9.34
CA PHE A 207 -5.42 -11.68 8.96
C PHE A 207 -5.79 -12.11 7.55
N LYS A 208 -6.70 -11.38 6.88
CA LYS A 208 -7.09 -11.61 5.49
C LYS A 208 -6.42 -10.63 4.51
N PHE A 209 -5.28 -10.07 4.90
CA PHE A 209 -4.41 -9.28 4.04
C PHE A 209 -3.18 -10.10 3.62
#